data_AF-A0A9E5PA10-F1
#
_entry.id   AF-A0A9E5PA10-F1
#
_cell.length_a   1.000
_cell.length_b   1.000
_cell.length_c   1.000
_cell.angle_alpha   90.00
_cell.angle_beta   90.00
_cell.angle_gamma   90.00
#
_symmetry.space_group_name_H-M   'P 1'
#
loop_
_entity.id
_entity.type
_entity.pdbx_description
1 polymer ?
#
loop_
_entity_poly.entity_id
_entity_poly.type
_entity_poly.pdbx_seq_one_letter_code
_entity_poly.pdbx_strand_id
1 'polypeptide(L)'
;MPKAAKRVIATVEEIVDTEVLRRNPDRTVLPGFMVDAVVEVPYGAHPTSFYPDYGYDSGFHRQWTSVSRDSEKAAAFIERYVLNPADQAEYLQAIGGEAVLRHIARWEQAE
;
A
#
# COMPACT_ATOMS: atom_id res chain seq x y z
N MET A 1 0.43 -3.86 16.35
CA MET A 1 1.81 -4.38 16.52
C MET A 1 1.78 -5.90 16.42
N PRO A 2 2.57 -6.53 15.52
CA PRO A 2 2.48 -7.97 15.26
C PRO A 2 2.76 -8.83 16.51
N LYS A 3 3.69 -8.38 17.37
CA LYS A 3 4.05 -9.10 18.62
C LYS A 3 2.96 -9.14 19.70
N ALA A 4 1.90 -8.33 19.56
CA ALA A 4 0.81 -8.26 20.52
C ALA A 4 -0.51 -8.80 19.95
N ALA A 5 -0.54 -9.16 18.67
CA ALA A 5 -1.75 -9.58 18.00
C ALA A 5 -1.99 -11.07 18.19
N LYS A 6 -3.26 -11.47 18.30
CA LYS A 6 -3.66 -12.89 18.26
C LYS A 6 -3.51 -13.48 16.85
N ARG A 7 -3.65 -12.63 15.83
CA ARG A 7 -3.53 -12.97 14.42
C ARG A 7 -2.77 -11.86 13.69
N VAL A 8 -1.88 -12.23 12.77
CA VAL A 8 -1.09 -11.31 11.95
C VAL A 8 -1.30 -11.65 10.48
N ILE A 9 -1.84 -10.69 9.73
CA ILE A 9 -1.96 -10.73 8.28
C ILE A 9 -0.97 -9.68 7.74
N ALA A 10 -0.08 -10.10 6.84
CA ALA A 10 0.92 -9.23 6.24
C ALA A 10 0.61 -9.04 4.74
N THR A 11 0.33 -7.82 4.33
CA THR A 11 0.35 -7.42 2.92
C THR A 11 1.80 -7.17 2.49
N VAL A 12 2.19 -7.70 1.34
CA VAL A 12 3.55 -7.59 0.80
C VAL A 12 3.51 -7.16 -0.67
N GLU A 13 4.56 -6.49 -1.12
CA GLU A 13 4.70 -6.09 -2.53
C GLU A 13 5.05 -7.29 -3.44
N GLU A 14 5.78 -8.27 -2.91
CA GLU A 14 6.23 -9.45 -3.66
C GLU A 14 6.30 -10.68 -2.74
N ILE A 15 5.87 -11.83 -3.24
CA ILE A 15 6.14 -13.14 -2.63
C ILE A 15 7.33 -13.80 -3.33
N VAL A 16 8.39 -14.04 -2.56
CA VAL A 16 9.64 -14.65 -3.05
C VAL A 16 9.83 -16.08 -2.52
N ASP A 17 10.73 -16.83 -3.17
CA ASP A 17 11.15 -18.15 -2.66
C ASP A 17 11.82 -18.02 -1.27
N THR A 18 11.62 -19.03 -0.43
CA THR A 18 12.18 -19.05 0.94
C THR A 18 13.71 -18.92 0.95
N GLU A 19 14.40 -19.42 -0.08
CA GLU A 19 15.86 -19.30 -0.21
C GLU A 19 16.32 -17.84 -0.35
N VAL A 20 15.49 -16.94 -0.91
CA VAL A 20 15.81 -15.51 -0.97
C VAL A 20 15.92 -14.91 0.44
N LEU A 21 14.97 -15.27 1.32
CA LEU A 21 14.96 -14.82 2.71
C LEU A 21 16.10 -15.45 3.51
N ARG A 22 16.38 -16.75 3.29
CA ARG A 22 17.47 -17.47 3.98
C ARG A 22 18.87 -16.99 3.62
N ARG A 23 19.06 -16.38 2.45
CA ARG A 23 20.35 -15.78 2.06
C ARG A 23 20.74 -14.56 2.91
N ASN A 24 19.76 -13.81 3.44
CA ASN A 24 19.99 -12.63 4.28
C ASN A 24 19.01 -12.65 5.48
N PRO A 25 19.13 -13.62 6.39
CA PRO A 25 18.15 -13.84 7.45
C PRO A 25 18.11 -12.68 8.45
N ASP A 26 19.20 -11.92 8.58
CA ASP A 26 19.32 -10.70 9.38
C ASP A 26 18.41 -9.55 8.91
N ARG A 27 17.99 -9.57 7.63
CA ARG A 27 17.04 -8.60 7.07
C ARG A 27 15.58 -8.97 7.33
N THR A 28 15.30 -10.16 7.87
CA THR A 28 13.94 -10.60 8.21
C THR A 28 13.47 -9.94 9.50
N VAL A 29 12.61 -8.93 9.38
CA VAL A 29 12.08 -8.18 10.54
C VAL A 29 10.96 -8.93 11.26
N LEU A 30 10.15 -9.69 10.52
CA LEU A 30 9.00 -10.43 11.03
C LEU A 30 9.18 -11.93 10.76
N PRO A 31 9.46 -12.77 11.77
CA PRO A 31 9.60 -14.20 11.59
C PRO A 31 8.29 -14.87 11.14
N GLY A 32 8.38 -15.84 10.24
CA GLY A 32 7.20 -16.49 9.64
C GLY A 32 6.26 -17.16 10.65
N PHE A 33 6.76 -17.67 11.78
CA PHE A 33 5.92 -18.27 12.83
C PHE A 33 5.01 -17.26 13.54
N MET A 34 5.26 -15.95 13.38
CA MET A 34 4.41 -14.89 13.91
C MET A 34 3.30 -14.48 12.94
N VAL A 35 3.29 -15.02 11.72
CA VAL A 35 2.41 -14.59 10.62
C VAL A 35 1.40 -15.70 10.31
N ASP A 36 0.12 -15.36 10.29
CA ASP A 36 -0.96 -16.30 9.97
C ASP A 36 -1.30 -16.30 8.48
N ALA A 37 -1.16 -15.16 7.80
CA ALA A 37 -1.41 -15.03 6.37
C ALA A 37 -0.49 -13.99 5.73
N VAL A 38 -0.05 -14.28 4.50
CA VAL A 38 0.68 -13.36 3.62
C VAL A 38 -0.17 -13.14 2.38
N VAL A 39 -0.37 -11.89 1.99
CA VAL A 39 -1.16 -11.51 0.82
C VAL A 39 -0.31 -10.59 -0.05
N GLU A 40 -0.10 -10.98 -1.30
CA GLU A 40 0.56 -10.11 -2.28
C GLU A 40 -0.41 -9.01 -2.70
N VAL A 41 -0.05 -7.76 -2.42
CA VAL A 41 -0.86 -6.57 -2.72
C VAL A 41 0.10 -5.50 -3.24
N PRO A 42 0.38 -5.47 -4.56
CA PRO A 42 1.22 -4.44 -5.15
C PRO A 42 0.68 -3.04 -4.89
N TYR A 43 1.57 -2.11 -4.54
CA TYR A 43 1.28 -0.77 -4.06
C TYR A 43 0.34 -0.76 -2.84
N GLY A 44 0.42 -1.78 -1.99
CA GLY A 44 -0.48 -1.98 -0.85
C GLY A 44 -0.33 -0.92 0.23
N ALA A 45 0.81 -0.20 0.25
CA ALA A 45 1.01 0.92 1.16
C ALA A 45 0.46 2.27 0.62
N HIS A 46 0.04 2.37 -0.64
CA HIS A 46 -0.53 3.61 -1.18
C HIS A 46 -1.73 4.07 -0.31
N PRO A 47 -1.87 5.38 0.00
CA PRO A 47 -1.13 6.55 -0.52
C PRO A 47 0.20 6.86 0.18
N THR A 48 0.63 6.02 1.13
CA THR A 48 1.91 6.17 1.83
C THR A 48 3.06 5.53 1.06
N SER A 49 4.30 5.75 1.51
CA SER A 49 5.51 5.26 0.84
C SER A 49 5.86 3.81 1.20
N PHE A 50 6.43 3.08 0.23
CA PHE A 50 7.20 1.86 0.46
C PHE A 50 8.60 2.06 -0.13
N TYR A 51 9.55 2.40 0.74
CA TYR A 51 10.91 2.71 0.31
C TYR A 51 11.72 1.44 0.00
N PRO A 52 12.52 1.42 -1.08
CA PRO A 52 12.79 2.51 -2.03
C PRO A 52 11.87 2.52 -3.26
N ASP A 53 10.85 1.66 -3.34
CA ASP A 53 10.14 1.42 -4.60
C ASP A 53 9.16 2.54 -4.97
N TYR A 54 8.48 3.15 -3.99
CA TYR A 54 7.61 4.30 -4.23
C TYR A 54 7.45 5.24 -3.02
N GLY A 55 7.28 6.52 -3.34
CA GLY A 55 7.07 7.59 -2.37
C GLY A 55 5.59 7.84 -2.04
N TYR A 56 5.35 8.89 -1.26
CA TYR A 56 4.00 9.32 -0.89
C TYR A 56 3.24 9.92 -2.08
N ASP A 57 1.96 9.56 -2.22
CA ASP A 57 1.05 10.26 -3.11
C ASP A 57 0.47 11.50 -2.43
N SER A 58 1.26 12.59 -2.46
CA SER A 58 0.84 13.87 -1.89
C SER A 58 -0.43 14.43 -2.55
N GLY A 59 -0.69 14.09 -3.82
CA GLY A 59 -1.89 14.49 -4.55
C GLY A 59 -3.14 13.86 -3.96
N PHE A 60 -3.09 12.55 -3.72
CA PHE A 60 -4.19 11.80 -3.11
C PHE A 60 -4.48 12.26 -1.67
N HIS A 61 -3.43 12.53 -0.88
CA HIS A 61 -3.60 13.10 0.46
C HIS A 61 -4.26 14.49 0.44
N ARG A 62 -3.90 15.36 -0.51
CA ARG A 62 -4.55 16.66 -0.69
C ARG A 62 -6.02 16.52 -1.10
N GLN A 63 -6.32 15.58 -2.00
CA GLN A 63 -7.69 15.30 -2.41
C GLN A 63 -8.55 14.91 -1.21
N TRP A 64 -8.11 13.94 -0.41
CA TRP A 64 -8.82 13.56 0.83
C TRP A 64 -8.97 14.73 1.80
N THR A 65 -7.90 15.49 2.04
CA THR A 65 -7.92 16.64 2.95
C THR A 65 -8.95 17.70 2.51
N SER A 66 -9.10 17.91 1.20
CA SER A 66 -10.05 18.90 0.65
C SER A 66 -11.53 18.52 0.83
N VAL A 67 -11.84 17.21 0.93
CA VAL A 67 -13.23 16.71 0.99
C VAL A 67 -13.64 16.18 2.35
N SER A 68 -12.69 15.77 3.20
CA SER A 68 -12.95 15.02 4.44
C SER A 68 -13.78 15.73 5.51
N ARG A 69 -13.88 17.07 5.45
CA ARG A 69 -14.68 17.89 6.40
C ARG A 69 -16.15 18.00 6.01
N ASP A 70 -16.51 17.55 4.82
CA ASP A 70 -17.88 17.54 4.28
C ASP A 70 -18.33 16.08 4.18
N SER A 71 -19.40 15.73 4.89
CA SER A 71 -19.86 14.34 4.99
C SER A 71 -20.27 13.75 3.63
N GLU A 72 -20.89 14.55 2.76
CA GLU A 72 -21.34 14.07 1.45
C GLU A 72 -20.15 13.87 0.51
N LYS A 73 -19.20 14.81 0.50
CA LYS A 73 -17.99 14.69 -0.32
C LYS A 73 -17.05 13.60 0.19
N ALA A 74 -16.95 13.43 1.51
CA ALA A 74 -16.17 12.35 2.11
C ALA A 74 -16.78 10.98 1.76
N ALA A 75 -18.11 10.84 1.83
CA ALA A 75 -18.80 9.62 1.42
C ALA A 75 -18.56 9.32 -0.07
N ALA A 76 -18.66 10.33 -0.95
CA ALA A 76 -18.38 10.14 -2.38
C ALA A 76 -16.92 9.73 -2.67
N PHE A 77 -15.96 10.24 -1.90
CA PHE A 77 -14.56 9.84 -1.98
C PHE A 77 -14.37 8.38 -1.56
N ILE A 78 -14.95 7.98 -0.42
CA ILE A 78 -14.89 6.60 0.09
C ILE A 78 -15.58 5.65 -0.88
N GLU A 79 -16.75 6.02 -1.41
CA GLU A 79 -17.47 5.25 -2.41
C GLU A 79 -16.57 4.97 -3.61
N ARG A 80 -15.95 6.01 -4.16
CA ARG A 80 -15.09 5.89 -5.36
C ARG A 80 -13.85 5.03 -5.14
N TYR A 81 -13.14 5.20 -4.03
CA TYR A 81 -11.80 4.63 -3.85
C TYR A 81 -11.75 3.43 -2.90
N VAL A 82 -12.82 3.15 -2.15
CA VAL A 82 -12.84 2.08 -1.14
C VAL A 82 -13.97 1.09 -1.39
N LEU A 83 -15.19 1.56 -1.66
CA LEU A 83 -16.37 0.68 -1.75
C LEU A 83 -16.65 0.18 -3.18
N ASN A 84 -16.37 0.99 -4.20
CA ASN A 84 -16.59 0.62 -5.60
C ASN A 84 -15.54 -0.34 -6.18
N PRO A 85 -14.22 -0.17 -5.93
CA PRO A 85 -13.24 -1.09 -6.49
C PRO A 85 -13.43 -2.49 -5.92
N ALA A 86 -13.58 -3.50 -6.78
CA ALA A 86 -13.74 -4.89 -6.35
C ALA A 86 -12.45 -5.50 -5.80
N ASP A 87 -11.30 -4.98 -6.23
CA ASP A 87 -9.97 -5.43 -5.83
C ASP A 87 -8.91 -4.32 -5.91
N GLN A 88 -7.67 -4.68 -5.57
CA GLN A 88 -6.53 -3.78 -5.62
C GLN A 88 -6.26 -3.26 -7.03
N ALA A 89 -6.43 -4.08 -8.07
CA ALA A 89 -6.16 -3.64 -9.44
C ALA A 89 -7.14 -2.54 -9.88
N GLU A 90 -8.42 -2.72 -9.57
CA GLU A 90 -9.45 -1.69 -9.80
C GLU A 90 -9.20 -0.43 -8.98
N TYR A 91 -8.72 -0.56 -7.74
CA TYR A 91 -8.32 0.58 -6.92
C TYR A 91 -7.19 1.37 -7.60
N LEU A 92 -6.13 0.69 -8.04
CA LEU A 92 -5.01 1.31 -8.73
C LEU A 92 -5.45 2.01 -10.03
N GLN A 93 -6.41 1.45 -10.77
CA GLN A 93 -7.02 2.15 -11.91
C GLN A 93 -7.79 3.40 -11.48
N ALA A 94 -8.59 3.32 -10.42
CA ALA A 94 -9.42 4.42 -9.94
C ALA A 94 -8.62 5.66 -9.52
N ILE A 95 -7.43 5.47 -8.92
CA ILE A 95 -6.53 6.55 -8.50
C ILE A 95 -5.76 7.21 -9.66
N GLY A 96 -5.81 6.64 -10.88
CA GLY A 96 -5.13 7.18 -12.07
C GLY A 96 -4.22 6.20 -12.78
N GLY A 97 -4.17 4.94 -12.32
CA GLY A 97 -3.46 3.84 -12.95
C GLY A 97 -1.97 4.10 -13.10
N GLU A 98 -1.41 3.51 -14.15
CA GLU A 98 0.00 3.53 -14.49
C GLU A 98 0.64 4.94 -14.48
N ALA A 99 -0.10 5.99 -14.83
CA ALA A 99 0.42 7.35 -14.82
C ALA A 99 0.79 7.80 -13.39
N VAL A 100 -0.07 7.51 -12.41
CA VAL A 100 0.18 7.83 -11.00
C VAL A 100 1.25 6.91 -10.42
N LEU A 101 1.21 5.61 -10.73
CA LEU A 101 2.20 4.64 -10.24
C LEU A 101 3.62 5.02 -10.67
N ARG A 102 3.80 5.39 -11.95
CA ARG A 102 5.09 5.90 -12.44
C ARG A 102 5.51 7.21 -11.81
N HIS A 103 4.56 8.07 -11.45
CA HIS A 103 4.88 9.34 -10.80
C HIS A 103 5.42 9.09 -9.39
N ILE A 104 4.75 8.27 -8.58
CA ILE A 104 5.16 7.99 -7.20
C ILE A 104 6.42 7.11 -7.11
N ALA A 105 6.70 6.29 -8.12
CA ALA A 105 7.94 5.51 -8.21
C ALA A 105 9.18 6.41 -8.46
N ARG A 106 9.00 7.59 -9.05
CA ARG A 106 10.10 8.55 -9.35
C ARG A 106 10.43 9.47 -8.18
N TRP A 107 10.13 9.08 -6.94
CA TRP A 107 10.25 9.94 -5.75
C TRP A 107 11.67 10.46 -5.49
N GLU A 108 12.72 9.89 -6.10
CA GLU A 108 14.09 10.44 -6.11
C GLU A 108 14.26 11.69 -6.98
N GLN A 109 13.38 11.96 -7.96
CA GLN A 109 13.57 13.05 -8.95
C GLN A 109 12.91 14.39 -8.56
N ALA A 110 12.45 14.53 -7.31
CA ALA A 110 11.97 15.78 -6.77
C ALA A 110 13.12 16.58 -6.13
N GLU A 111 14.04 17.07 -6.96
CA GLU A 111 14.96 18.20 -6.65
C GLU A 111 14.65 19.39 -7.57
#